data_AF-A0A8C7ZPY2-F1
#
_entry.id   AF-A0A8C7ZPY2-F1
#
_cell.length_a   1.000
_cell.length_b   1.000
_cell.length_c   1.000
_cell.angle_alpha   90.00
_cell.angle_beta   90.00
_cell.angle_gamma   90.00
#
_symmetry.space_group_name_H-M   'P 1'
#
loop_
_entity.id
_entity.type
_entity.pdbx_description
1 polymer ?
#
loop_
_entity_poly.entity_id
_entity_poly.type
_entity_poly.pdbx_seq_one_letter_code
_entity_poly.pdbx_strand_id
1 'polypeptide(L)'
;MNTRGLRSQLKDSVPVAGLCPQGSYGIQDSLRSGFTSVKNELLPSHPLELSEKNFVLNQDKMNFSTLRNIQGLHAPLKLQMEYRAARQIQRLPFLQSSNLALDTLRGSDDTIGFEDILSDPAQSETMGEPHMMVEYKLGLL
;
A
#
# COMPACT_ATOMS: atom_id res chain seq x y z
N MET A 1 1.93 12.09 31.00
CA MET A 1 1.96 11.31 29.75
C MET A 1 2.53 12.19 28.65
N ASN A 2 3.64 11.77 28.04
CA ASN A 2 4.58 12.63 27.33
C ASN A 2 4.14 12.91 25.88
N THR A 3 3.64 14.11 25.59
CA THR A 3 3.24 14.58 24.25
C THR A 3 4.39 15.09 23.37
N ARG A 4 5.64 15.03 23.86
CA ARG A 4 6.81 15.64 23.19
C ARG A 4 7.44 14.78 22.09
N GLY A 5 7.11 13.49 22.01
CA GLY A 5 7.71 12.57 21.02
C GLY A 5 7.05 12.61 19.62
N LEU A 6 5.76 12.94 19.53
CA LEU A 6 5.05 12.98 18.24
C LEU A 6 5.45 14.17 17.35
N ARG A 7 6.02 15.22 17.95
CA ARG A 7 6.36 16.46 17.23
C ARG A 7 7.62 16.35 16.37
N SER A 8 8.54 15.40 16.67
CA SER A 8 9.76 15.23 15.88
C SER A 8 9.53 14.45 14.59
N GLN A 9 8.54 13.56 14.55
CA GLN A 9 8.25 12.73 13.37
C GLN A 9 7.54 13.47 12.23
N LEU A 10 7.04 14.70 12.48
CA LEU A 10 6.35 15.51 11.46
C LEU A 10 7.29 16.44 10.69
N LYS A 11 8.55 16.61 11.10
CA LYS A 11 9.46 17.57 10.45
C LYS A 11 10.09 17.07 9.15
N ASP A 12 10.17 15.75 8.96
CA ASP A 12 10.99 15.18 7.88
C ASP A 12 10.18 14.50 6.78
N SER A 13 8.85 14.63 6.75
CA SER A 13 8.03 13.83 5.83
C SER A 13 6.70 14.47 5.42
N VAL A 14 6.69 15.71 4.93
CA VAL A 14 5.55 16.15 4.10
C VAL A 14 6.05 16.95 2.91
N PRO A 15 6.01 16.40 1.67
CA PRO A 15 6.06 17.25 0.50
C PRO A 15 4.82 18.14 0.53
N VAL A 16 5.04 19.46 0.59
CA VAL A 16 4.00 20.50 0.53
C VAL A 16 3.47 20.59 -0.91
N ALA A 17 2.81 19.54 -1.38
CA ALA A 17 2.16 19.52 -2.68
C ALA A 17 0.90 18.64 -2.59
N GLY A 18 -0.28 19.26 -2.67
CA GLY A 18 -1.58 18.59 -2.67
C GLY A 18 -2.45 18.95 -1.47
N LEU A 19 -2.72 20.25 -1.26
CA LEU A 19 -3.72 20.71 -0.29
C LEU A 19 -5.12 20.38 -0.83
N CYS A 20 -5.56 19.16 -0.56
CA CYS A 20 -6.93 18.66 -0.41
C CYS A 20 -7.11 17.31 -1.12
N PRO A 21 -7.76 16.32 -0.48
CA PRO A 21 -8.36 15.22 -1.21
C PRO A 21 -9.51 15.81 -2.01
N GLN A 22 -9.23 16.26 -3.23
CA GLN A 22 -10.27 16.56 -4.21
C GLN A 22 -11.10 15.29 -4.37
N GLY A 23 -12.42 15.38 -4.19
CA GLY A 23 -13.30 14.27 -4.51
C GLY A 23 -13.08 13.83 -5.95
N SER A 24 -13.59 12.66 -6.32
CA SER A 24 -13.48 12.07 -7.66
C SER A 24 -13.86 13.00 -8.83
N TYR A 25 -14.52 14.13 -8.54
CA TYR A 25 -14.97 15.15 -9.50
C TYR A 25 -14.28 16.52 -9.33
N GLY A 26 -13.17 16.62 -8.59
CA GLY A 26 -12.45 17.89 -8.39
C GLY A 26 -13.09 18.86 -7.38
N ILE A 27 -14.22 18.48 -6.78
CA ILE A 27 -14.97 19.27 -5.78
C ILE A 27 -14.70 18.69 -4.39
N GLN A 28 -14.59 19.56 -3.38
CA GLN A 28 -14.45 19.16 -1.98
C GLN A 28 -15.74 18.52 -1.47
N ASP A 29 -15.65 17.30 -0.94
CA ASP A 29 -16.79 16.60 -0.36
C ASP A 29 -16.96 16.93 1.13
N SER A 30 -17.49 18.13 1.40
CA SER A 30 -17.69 18.63 2.78
C SER A 30 -18.56 17.73 3.66
N LEU A 31 -19.41 16.86 3.07
CA LEU A 31 -20.26 15.94 3.82
C LEU A 31 -19.46 14.74 4.34
N ARG A 32 -18.46 14.27 3.59
CA ARG A 32 -17.61 13.14 3.98
C ARG A 32 -16.34 13.56 4.71
N SER A 33 -15.73 14.68 4.33
CA SER A 33 -14.47 15.16 4.92
C SER A 33 -14.64 16.28 5.96
N GLY A 34 -15.86 16.79 6.14
CA GLY A 34 -16.12 17.96 6.97
C GLY A 34 -15.65 19.27 6.33
N PHE A 35 -15.85 20.39 7.02
CA PHE A 35 -15.41 21.71 6.56
C PHE A 35 -13.88 21.83 6.58
N THR A 36 -13.33 22.47 5.55
CA THR A 36 -11.88 22.71 5.42
C THR A 36 -11.39 23.57 6.58
N SER A 37 -10.37 23.08 7.30
CA SER A 37 -9.67 23.83 8.33
C SER A 37 -8.20 23.43 8.27
N VAL A 38 -7.30 24.40 8.41
CA VAL A 38 -5.85 24.18 8.41
C VAL A 38 -5.43 23.11 9.42
N LYS A 39 -6.16 22.97 10.54
CA LYS A 39 -5.92 21.92 11.53
C LYS A 39 -6.28 20.52 11.02
N ASN A 40 -7.35 20.40 10.24
CA ASN A 40 -7.82 19.15 9.64
C ASN A 40 -6.89 18.66 8.51
N GLU A 41 -6.19 19.59 7.85
CA GLU A 41 -5.26 19.29 6.77
C GLU A 41 -3.88 18.86 7.29
N LEU A 42 -3.45 19.41 8.43
CA LEU A 42 -2.10 19.16 8.98
C LEU A 42 -2.02 17.99 9.95
N LEU A 43 -3.12 17.61 10.59
CA LEU A 43 -3.12 16.60 11.65
C LEU A 43 -4.13 15.49 11.32
N PRO A 44 -3.77 14.21 11.57
CA PRO A 44 -4.72 13.11 11.46
C PRO A 44 -5.87 13.33 12.44
N SER A 45 -7.08 13.01 11.99
CA SER A 45 -8.31 13.16 12.78
C SER A 45 -8.33 12.20 13.97
N HIS A 46 -7.79 11.00 13.77
CA HIS A 46 -7.75 9.94 14.76
C HIS A 46 -6.29 9.54 15.06
N PRO A 47 -5.92 9.33 16.34
CA PRO A 47 -4.54 8.97 16.70
C PRO A 47 -4.05 7.68 16.04
N LEU A 48 -4.95 6.73 15.74
CA LEU A 48 -4.61 5.48 15.04
C LEU A 48 -4.64 5.60 13.51
N GLU A 49 -5.12 6.71 12.94
CA GLU A 49 -5.28 6.83 11.49
C GLU A 49 -3.96 6.61 10.74
N LEU A 50 -2.88 7.22 11.22
CA LEU A 50 -1.54 7.04 10.65
C LEU A 50 -1.00 5.62 10.86
N SER A 51 -1.38 4.97 11.96
CA SER A 51 -0.96 3.62 12.29
C SER A 51 -1.60 2.61 11.34
N GLU A 52 -2.92 2.68 11.19
CA GLU A 52 -3.71 1.82 10.29
C GLU A 52 -3.28 2.01 8.83
N LYS A 53 -3.14 3.26 8.38
CA LYS A 53 -2.68 3.56 7.01
C LYS A 53 -1.30 2.97 6.69
N ASN A 54 -0.43 2.82 7.69
CA ASN A 54 0.93 2.29 7.53
C ASN A 54 1.10 0.90 8.15
N PHE A 55 0.00 0.20 8.48
CA PHE A 55 0.04 -1.02 9.27
C PHE A 55 0.96 -2.07 8.64
N VAL A 56 0.71 -2.41 7.37
CA VAL A 56 1.48 -3.40 6.61
C VAL A 56 2.96 -3.01 6.53
N LEU A 57 3.25 -1.75 6.19
CA LEU A 57 4.63 -1.26 6.08
C LEU A 57 5.38 -1.31 7.42
N ASN A 58 4.68 -1.00 8.52
CA ASN A 58 5.26 -1.06 9.85
C ASN A 58 5.49 -2.50 10.30
N GLN A 59 4.55 -3.40 10.00
CA GLN A 59 4.69 -4.83 10.27
C GLN A 59 5.89 -5.42 9.52
N ASP A 60 6.02 -5.13 8.22
CA ASP A 60 7.18 -5.56 7.42
C ASP A 60 8.49 -5.04 8.00
N LYS A 61 8.55 -3.76 8.37
CA LYS A 61 9.74 -3.15 9.00
C LYS A 61 10.11 -3.86 10.31
N MET A 62 9.12 -4.15 11.16
CA MET A 62 9.33 -4.88 12.40
C MET A 62 9.84 -6.29 12.13
N ASN A 63 9.22 -7.01 11.19
CA ASN A 63 9.61 -8.37 10.82
C ASN A 63 11.06 -8.42 10.30
N PHE A 64 11.44 -7.53 9.39
CA PHE A 64 12.81 -7.45 8.88
C PHE A 64 13.83 -7.08 9.96
N SER A 65 13.47 -6.21 10.91
CA SER A 65 14.32 -5.87 12.06
C SER A 65 14.53 -7.10 12.95
N THR A 66 13.47 -7.81 13.29
CA THR A 66 13.52 -9.04 14.09
C THR A 66 14.37 -10.11 13.41
N LEU A 67 14.14 -10.34 12.11
CA LEU A 67 14.86 -11.33 11.33
C LEU A 67 16.36 -10.99 11.21
N ARG A 68 16.70 -9.70 11.09
CA ARG A 68 18.09 -9.23 11.20
C ARG A 68 18.70 -9.53 12.58
N ASN A 69 17.95 -9.33 13.66
CA ASN A 69 18.46 -9.54 15.01
C ASN A 69 18.71 -11.02 15.31
N ILE A 70 17.88 -11.92 14.76
CA ILE A 70 17.98 -13.36 15.00
C ILE A 70 19.04 -14.00 14.09
N GLN A 71 19.01 -13.71 12.79
CA GLN A 71 19.80 -14.41 11.78
C GLN A 71 20.94 -13.56 11.21
N GLY A 72 20.96 -12.25 11.45
CA GLY A 72 21.95 -11.32 10.91
C GLY A 72 21.52 -10.62 9.63
N LEU A 73 22.41 -9.81 9.06
CA LEU A 73 22.12 -8.92 7.92
C LEU A 73 21.78 -9.65 6.60
N HIS A 74 22.29 -10.86 6.41
CA HIS A 74 22.11 -11.61 5.16
C HIS A 74 20.67 -12.07 4.95
N ALA A 75 19.98 -12.41 6.03
CA ALA A 75 18.64 -12.95 6.00
C ALA A 75 17.57 -11.97 5.47
N PRO A 76 17.45 -10.71 5.96
CA PRO A 76 16.49 -9.76 5.40
C PRO A 76 16.84 -9.35 3.97
N LEU A 77 18.14 -9.31 3.62
CA LEU A 77 18.59 -8.99 2.26
C LEU A 77 18.15 -10.09 1.29
N LYS A 78 18.37 -11.36 1.65
CA LYS A 78 17.93 -12.51 0.86
C LYS A 78 16.42 -12.48 0.63
N LEU A 79 15.63 -12.30 1.68
CA LEU A 79 14.17 -12.26 1.58
C LEU A 79 13.68 -11.08 0.73
N GLN A 80 14.31 -9.90 0.84
CA GLN A 80 14.00 -8.77 -0.05
C GLN A 80 14.33 -9.05 -1.51
N MET A 81 15.40 -9.78 -1.81
CA MET A 81 15.71 -10.20 -3.18
C MET A 81 14.67 -11.21 -3.70
N GLU A 82 14.28 -12.19 -2.87
CA GLU A 82 13.24 -13.17 -3.19
C GLU A 82 11.90 -12.47 -3.48
N TYR A 83 11.49 -11.49 -2.66
CA TYR A 83 10.30 -10.67 -2.94
C TYR A 83 10.38 -9.94 -4.28
N ARG A 84 11.54 -9.37 -4.62
CA ARG A 84 11.71 -8.69 -5.92
C ARG A 84 11.59 -9.66 -7.08
N ALA A 85 12.20 -10.84 -6.97
CA ALA A 85 12.12 -11.88 -7.99
C ALA A 85 10.68 -12.40 -8.16
N ALA A 86 9.99 -12.71 -7.07
CA ALA A 86 8.60 -13.17 -7.09
C ALA A 86 7.66 -12.14 -7.75
N ARG A 87 7.89 -10.85 -7.49
CA ARG A 87 7.08 -9.75 -8.03
C ARG A 87 7.29 -9.49 -9.53
N GLN A 88 8.40 -9.95 -10.10
CA GLN A 88 8.66 -9.85 -11.54
C GLN A 88 7.85 -10.88 -12.35
N ILE A 89 7.46 -11.99 -11.72
CA ILE A 89 6.68 -13.04 -12.38
C ILE A 89 5.22 -12.58 -12.42
N GLN A 90 4.77 -12.15 -13.59
CA GLN A 90 3.39 -11.71 -13.81
C GLN A 90 2.72 -12.55 -14.90
N ARG A 91 1.40 -12.63 -14.83
CA ARG A 91 0.57 -13.25 -15.87
C ARG A 91 0.47 -12.32 -17.09
N LEU A 92 -0.19 -12.81 -18.13
CA LEU A 92 -0.45 -12.02 -19.34
C LEU A 92 -1.18 -10.70 -18.99
N PRO A 93 -1.00 -9.61 -19.74
CA PRO A 93 -1.49 -8.27 -19.36
C PRO A 93 -3.00 -8.15 -19.12
N PHE A 94 -3.79 -9.04 -19.73
CA PHE A 94 -5.24 -9.10 -19.56
C PHE A 94 -5.68 -9.90 -18.34
N LEU A 95 -4.79 -10.70 -17.75
CA LEU A 95 -5.07 -11.52 -16.59
C LEU A 95 -4.34 -10.97 -15.37
N GLN A 96 -5.08 -10.62 -14.35
CA GLN A 96 -4.49 -10.16 -13.10
C GLN A 96 -3.60 -11.25 -12.48
N SER A 97 -2.41 -10.84 -12.03
CA SER A 97 -1.49 -11.73 -11.32
C SER A 97 -1.97 -11.94 -9.90
N SER A 98 -2.18 -13.20 -9.50
CA SER A 98 -2.64 -13.56 -8.16
C SER A 98 -1.56 -13.52 -7.08
N ASN A 99 -0.34 -13.04 -7.39
CA ASN A 99 0.80 -12.87 -6.48
C ASN A 99 1.16 -14.03 -5.51
N LEU A 100 0.64 -15.24 -5.75
CA LEU A 100 0.76 -16.39 -4.84
C LEU A 100 2.17 -16.63 -4.29
N ALA A 101 3.20 -16.60 -5.13
CA ALA A 101 4.58 -16.82 -4.68
C ALA A 101 5.07 -15.73 -3.70
N LEU A 102 4.63 -14.49 -3.90
CA LEU A 102 4.93 -13.36 -3.01
C LEU A 102 4.20 -13.57 -1.67
N ASP A 103 2.94 -13.98 -1.71
CA ASP A 103 2.11 -14.17 -0.52
C ASP A 103 2.61 -15.31 0.36
N THR A 104 3.07 -16.42 -0.25
CA THR A 104 3.76 -17.50 0.48
C THR A 104 5.06 -17.04 1.14
N LEU A 105 5.85 -16.18 0.48
CA LEU A 105 7.06 -15.64 1.10
C LEU A 105 6.74 -14.68 2.26
N ARG A 106 5.58 -14.01 2.23
CA ARG A 106 5.07 -13.17 3.32
C ARG A 106 4.38 -13.96 4.43
N GLY A 107 3.98 -15.19 4.16
CA GLY A 107 3.17 -16.03 5.06
C GLY A 107 1.74 -15.51 5.21
N SER A 108 1.21 -14.82 4.19
CA SER A 108 -0.17 -14.34 4.17
C SER A 108 -1.15 -15.32 3.51
N ASP A 109 -0.64 -16.41 2.92
CA ASP A 109 -1.43 -17.46 2.24
C ASP A 109 -2.29 -18.31 3.19
N ASP A 110 -1.97 -18.34 4.48
CA ASP A 110 -2.75 -19.02 5.51
C ASP A 110 -3.85 -18.15 6.14
N THR A 111 -3.87 -16.85 5.84
CA THR A 111 -4.78 -15.87 6.46
C THR A 111 -5.79 -15.32 5.47
N ILE A 112 -7.04 -15.16 5.89
CA ILE A 112 -8.11 -14.58 5.07
C ILE A 112 -8.24 -13.09 5.38
N GLY A 113 -8.07 -12.26 4.37
CA GLY A 113 -8.20 -10.80 4.43
C GLY A 113 -9.60 -10.28 4.11
N PHE A 114 -9.75 -8.95 4.10
CA PHE A 114 -10.99 -8.31 3.67
C PHE A 114 -11.18 -8.40 2.15
N GLU A 115 -10.07 -8.32 1.43
CA GLU A 115 -9.95 -8.45 -0.02
C GLU A 115 -10.49 -9.79 -0.55
N ASP A 116 -10.33 -10.87 0.21
CA ASP A 116 -10.80 -12.21 -0.19
C ASP A 116 -12.33 -12.33 -0.12
N ILE A 117 -12.97 -11.59 0.79
CA ILE A 117 -14.42 -11.63 1.00
C ILE A 117 -15.13 -10.61 0.10
N LEU A 118 -14.57 -9.40 -0.01
CA LEU A 118 -15.21 -8.28 -0.69
C LEU A 118 -14.78 -8.12 -2.15
N SER A 119 -13.83 -8.92 -2.62
CA SER A 119 -13.17 -8.83 -3.93
C SER A 119 -12.47 -7.49 -4.15
N ASP A 120 -11.22 -7.54 -4.59
CA ASP A 120 -10.52 -6.32 -5.01
C ASP A 120 -11.16 -5.81 -6.33
N PRO A 121 -11.60 -4.54 -6.43
CA PRO A 121 -12.08 -3.98 -7.69
C PRO A 121 -11.04 -4.05 -8.83
N ALA A 122 -9.74 -4.17 -8.52
CA ALA A 122 -8.71 -4.44 -9.53
C ALA A 122 -8.75 -5.88 -10.10
N GLN A 123 -9.38 -6.82 -9.39
CA GLN A 123 -9.58 -8.22 -9.78
C GLN A 123 -10.97 -8.44 -10.40
N SER A 124 -11.52 -7.43 -11.09
CA SER A 124 -12.81 -7.56 -11.76
C SER A 124 -12.81 -8.69 -12.79
N GLU A 125 -13.86 -9.52 -12.78
CA GLU A 125 -14.07 -10.62 -13.73
C GLU A 125 -14.30 -10.12 -15.18
N THR A 126 -14.54 -8.82 -15.37
CA THR A 126 -14.68 -8.20 -16.68
C THR A 126 -13.33 -8.13 -17.39
N MET A 127 -13.00 -9.20 -18.12
CA MET A 127 -11.83 -9.26 -18.99
C MET A 127 -11.96 -8.23 -20.13
N GLY A 128 -10.99 -7.34 -20.29
CA GLY A 128 -10.87 -6.50 -21.49
C GLY A 128 -10.47 -7.34 -22.71
N GLU A 129 -10.61 -6.80 -23.92
CA GLU A 129 -10.17 -7.50 -25.13
C GLU A 129 -8.65 -7.80 -25.03
N PRO A 130 -8.21 -9.06 -25.12
CA PRO A 130 -6.81 -9.42 -24.92
C PRO A 130 -5.84 -8.69 -25.84
N HIS A 131 -6.26 -8.42 -27.08
CA HIS A 131 -5.45 -7.73 -28.07
C HIS A 131 -5.18 -6.28 -27.65
N MET A 132 -6.22 -5.50 -27.37
CA MET A 132 -6.10 -4.11 -26.91
C MET A 132 -5.27 -3.98 -25.63
N MET A 133 -5.45 -4.88 -24.65
CA MET A 133 -4.71 -4.82 -23.39
C MET A 133 -3.22 -5.10 -23.57
N VAL A 134 -2.85 -6.00 -24.49
CA VAL A 134 -1.46 -6.28 -24.83
C VAL A 134 -0.84 -5.10 -25.59
N GLU A 135 -1.54 -4.54 -26.57
CA GLU A 135 -1.08 -3.37 -27.32
C GLU A 135 -0.85 -2.16 -26.41
N TYR A 136 -1.78 -1.87 -25.49
CA TYR A 136 -1.62 -0.83 -24.48
C TYR A 136 -0.41 -1.09 -23.57
N LYS A 137 -0.20 -2.33 -23.11
CA LYS A 137 0.96 -2.70 -22.27
C LYS A 137 2.29 -2.55 -23.01
N LEU A 138 2.30 -2.79 -24.32
CA LEU A 138 3.47 -2.65 -25.20
C LEU A 138 3.67 -1.22 -25.71
N GLY A 139 2.72 -0.30 -25.45
CA GLY A 139 2.78 1.09 -25.90
C GLY A 139 2.52 1.28 -27.39
N LEU A 140 1.71 0.40 -27.99
CA LEU A 140 1.33 0.45 -29.41
C LEU A 140 0.02 1.22 -29.65
N LEU A 141 -0.73 1.52 -28.59
CA LEU A 141 -1.96 2.33 -28.54
C LEU A 141 -1.77 3.58 -27.67
#